data_AF-A0AA89AR88-F1
#
_entry.id   AF-A0AA89AR88-F1
#
_cell.length_a   1.000
_cell.length_b   1.000
_cell.length_c   1.000
_cell.angle_alpha   90.00
_cell.angle_beta   90.00
_cell.angle_gamma   90.00
#
_symmetry.space_group_name_H-M   'P 1'
#
loop_
_entity.id
_entity.type
_entity.pdbx_description
1 polymer ?
#
loop_
_entity_poly.entity_id
_entity_poly.type
_entity_poly.pdbx_seq_one_letter_code
_entity_poly.pdbx_strand_id
1 'polypeptide(L)'
;MALWDYIGNKTRCDRILWCGGGLHQMSYVRGESRFSDHRPVYSIFLAEVESINRSRIRKNVNSSSRIEVEELLPYSHRYSQLNFF
;
A
#
# COMPACT_ATOMS: atom_id res chain seq x y z
N MET A 1 26.86 -20.36 14.29
CA MET A 1 27.38 -20.48 12.92
C MET A 1 26.82 -21.79 12.37
N ALA A 2 25.65 -21.74 11.74
CA ALA A 2 24.90 -22.95 11.40
C ALA A 2 25.24 -23.40 9.99
N LEU A 3 25.49 -24.70 9.89
CA LEU A 3 25.90 -25.56 8.79
C LEU A 3 25.04 -25.44 7.49
N TRP A 4 24.91 -24.25 6.90
CA TRP A 4 24.08 -24.00 5.72
C TRP A 4 24.87 -23.66 4.44
N ASP A 5 26.20 -23.57 4.50
CA ASP A 5 27.02 -23.09 3.37
C ASP A 5 27.51 -24.19 2.41
N TYR A 6 27.13 -25.47 2.59
CA TYR A 6 27.71 -26.59 1.81
C TYR A 6 27.00 -26.97 0.50
N ILE A 7 25.94 -26.27 0.06
CA ILE A 7 25.37 -26.49 -1.28
C ILE A 7 25.28 -25.16 -2.02
N GLY A 8 26.33 -24.90 -2.82
CA GLY A 8 26.36 -23.96 -3.94
C GLY A 8 25.60 -22.66 -3.70
N ASN A 9 26.25 -21.70 -3.02
CA ASN A 9 25.91 -20.29 -2.88
C ASN A 9 24.55 -19.88 -3.50
N LYS A 10 23.45 -20.30 -2.85
CA LYS A 10 22.09 -19.98 -3.30
C LYS A 10 21.83 -18.55 -2.90
N THR A 11 22.16 -17.64 -3.81
CA THR A 11 22.00 -16.21 -3.61
C THR A 11 20.53 -15.91 -3.24
N ARG A 12 20.32 -15.31 -2.07
CA ARG A 12 19.01 -14.73 -1.69
C ARG A 12 18.81 -13.40 -2.45
N CYS A 13 18.69 -13.47 -3.77
CA CYS A 13 18.55 -12.30 -4.63
C CYS A 13 17.18 -11.63 -4.50
N ASP A 14 16.13 -12.43 -4.35
CA ASP A 14 14.76 -11.92 -4.30
C ASP A 14 14.41 -11.50 -2.87
N ARG A 15 14.43 -10.19 -2.61
CA ARG A 15 14.20 -9.59 -1.28
C ARG A 15 13.15 -8.50 -1.36
N ILE A 16 12.23 -8.51 -0.41
CA ILE A 16 11.24 -7.45 -0.20
C ILE A 16 11.64 -6.70 1.07
N LEU A 17 11.95 -5.42 0.93
CA LEU A 17 12.35 -4.53 2.02
C LEU A 17 11.30 -3.43 2.16
N TRP A 18 11.08 -2.94 3.37
CA TRP A 18 10.23 -1.78 3.64
C TRP A 18 10.83 -0.94 4.77
N CYS A 19 10.51 0.36 4.77
CA CYS A 19 10.86 1.29 5.83
C CYS A 19 9.73 2.31 6.00
N GLY A 20 9.56 2.83 7.22
CA GLY A 20 8.48 3.74 7.57
C GLY A 20 7.46 3.12 8.54
N GLY A 21 6.69 4.00 9.20
CA GLY A 21 5.60 3.61 10.10
C GLY A 21 4.35 3.19 9.33
N GLY A 22 3.38 2.58 10.02
CA GLY A 22 2.10 2.19 9.44
C GLY A 22 2.12 0.92 8.56
N LEU A 23 3.29 0.29 8.32
CA LEU A 23 3.39 -1.00 7.65
C LEU A 23 3.76 -2.12 8.63
N HIS A 24 2.82 -3.02 8.88
CA HIS A 24 3.05 -4.21 9.69
C HIS A 24 3.13 -5.47 8.82
N GLN A 25 4.29 -6.11 8.78
CA GLN A 25 4.50 -7.33 8.01
C GLN A 25 3.77 -8.51 8.64
N MET A 26 2.82 -9.08 7.89
CA MET A 26 2.05 -10.26 8.31
C MET A 26 2.69 -11.58 7.85
N SER A 27 3.34 -11.60 6.69
CA SER A 27 4.01 -12.80 6.20
C SER A 27 5.16 -12.44 5.27
N TYR A 28 6.15 -13.35 5.18
CA TYR A 28 7.22 -13.32 4.20
C TYR A 28 7.44 -14.75 3.71
N VAL A 29 7.14 -15.02 2.44
CA VAL A 29 7.11 -16.38 1.91
C VAL A 29 7.91 -16.47 0.63
N ARG A 30 8.66 -17.56 0.51
CA ARG A 30 9.26 -18.01 -0.75
C ARG A 30 8.35 -19.08 -1.34
N GLY A 31 7.70 -18.78 -2.46
CA GLY A 31 6.82 -19.72 -3.14
C GLY A 31 7.58 -20.87 -3.82
N GLU A 32 6.84 -21.91 -4.19
CA GLU A 32 7.41 -23.17 -4.66
C GLU A 32 7.52 -23.26 -6.19
N SER A 33 6.87 -22.34 -6.91
CA SER A 33 6.82 -22.34 -8.38
C SER A 33 8.22 -22.38 -9.00
N ARG A 34 8.37 -23.21 -10.03
CA ARG A 34 9.65 -23.51 -10.70
C ARG A 34 9.70 -23.05 -12.16
N PHE A 35 8.88 -22.07 -12.55
CA PHE A 35 8.88 -21.55 -13.92
C PHE A 35 10.23 -20.92 -14.32
N SER A 36 11.04 -20.47 -13.34
CA SER A 36 12.43 -20.07 -13.52
C SER A 36 13.35 -20.73 -12.48
N ASP A 37 14.64 -20.49 -12.61
CA ASP A 37 15.68 -20.78 -11.63
C ASP A 37 15.51 -19.98 -10.32
N HIS A 38 14.89 -18.81 -10.40
CA HIS A 38 14.39 -18.05 -9.27
C HIS A 38 13.10 -18.67 -8.71
N ARG A 39 12.85 -18.46 -7.41
CA ARG A 39 11.57 -18.80 -6.78
C ARG A 39 10.84 -17.51 -6.47
N PRO A 40 9.52 -17.42 -6.68
CA PRO A 40 8.78 -16.22 -6.32
C PRO A 40 8.93 -15.95 -4.82
N VAL A 41 9.03 -14.68 -4.44
CA VAL A 41 9.01 -14.21 -3.06
C VAL A 41 7.91 -13.18 -2.94
N TYR A 42 7.09 -13.28 -1.89
CA TYR A 42 6.02 -12.33 -1.61
C TYR A 42 5.92 -12.08 -0.10
N SER A 43 5.31 -10.96 0.26
CA SER A 43 5.12 -10.53 1.64
C SER A 43 3.75 -9.85 1.75
N ILE A 44 3.01 -10.14 2.82
CA ILE A 44 1.72 -9.52 3.09
C ILE A 44 1.92 -8.47 4.18
N PHE A 45 1.32 -7.29 4.01
CA PHE A 45 1.40 -6.19 4.97
C PHE A 45 0.01 -5.70 5.33
N LEU A 46 -0.17 -5.36 6.60
CA LEU A 46 -1.24 -4.46 7.03
C LEU A 46 -0.73 -3.03 6.90
N ALA A 47 -1.46 -2.18 6.19
CA ALA A 47 -1.13 -0.78 5.98
C ALA A 47 -2.13 0.12 6.72
N GLU A 48 -1.64 0.96 7.62
CA GLU A 48 -2.39 2.03 8.23
C GLU A 48 -2.61 3.15 7.21
N VAL A 49 -3.86 3.61 7.08
CA VAL A 49 -4.25 4.68 6.16
C VAL A 49 -5.13 5.68 6.90
N GLU A 50 -4.74 6.95 6.87
CA GLU A 50 -5.59 8.03 7.36
C GLU A 50 -6.62 8.42 6.27
N SER A 51 -7.91 8.44 6.63
CA SER A 51 -8.94 8.97 5.75
C SER A 51 -9.29 10.40 6.15
N ILE A 52 -8.99 11.35 5.28
CA ILE A 52 -9.37 12.75 5.48
C ILE A 52 -10.87 12.90 5.19
N ASN A 53 -11.66 13.03 6.24
CA ASN A 53 -13.09 13.27 6.08
C ASN A 53 -13.36 14.72 5.62
N ARG A 54 -13.64 14.89 4.32
CA ARG A 54 -14.01 16.18 3.70
C ARG A 54 -15.17 16.90 4.40
N SER A 55 -16.06 16.18 5.10
CA SER A 55 -17.15 16.81 5.87
C SER A 55 -16.67 17.50 7.15
N ARG A 56 -15.58 17.04 7.76
CA ARG A 56 -14.94 17.71 8.92
C ARG A 56 -14.16 18.94 8.48
N ILE A 57 -13.51 18.89 7.32
CA ILE A 57 -12.87 20.06 6.72
C ILE A 57 -13.92 21.14 6.44
N ARG A 58 -15.06 20.80 5.80
CA ARG A 58 -16.15 21.76 5.53
C ARG A 58 -16.71 22.43 6.79
N LYS A 59 -16.76 21.75 7.93
CA LYS A 59 -17.20 22.37 9.20
C LYS A 59 -16.19 23.36 9.78
N ASN A 60 -14.90 23.19 9.53
CA ASN A 60 -13.85 24.07 10.04
C ASN A 60 -13.59 25.30 9.14
N VAL A 61 -13.89 25.21 7.83
CA VAL A 61 -13.89 26.40 6.94
C VAL A 61 -15.08 27.33 7.19
N ASN A 62 -16.16 26.84 7.81
CA ASN A 62 -17.35 27.66 8.14
C ASN A 62 -17.17 28.53 9.40
N SER A 63 -16.04 28.43 10.11
CA SER A 63 -15.68 29.30 11.24
C SER A 63 -14.74 30.44 10.86
N SER A 64 -14.45 30.65 9.57
CA SER A 64 -13.72 31.82 9.09
C SER A 64 -14.64 32.68 8.20
N SER A 65 -14.70 33.96 8.51
CA SER A 65 -15.62 34.96 7.97
C SER A 65 -15.64 35.06 6.43
N ARG A 66 -16.86 34.97 5.86
CA ARG A 66 -17.37 35.53 4.59
C ARG A 66 -16.35 35.79 3.47
N ILE A 67 -16.33 34.92 2.46
CA ILE A 67 -16.04 35.28 1.06
C ILE A 67 -17.05 34.54 0.17
N GLU A 68 -18.08 35.27 -0.25
CA GLU A 68 -18.89 35.03 -1.45
C GLU A 68 -17.89 35.09 -2.64
N VAL A 69 -17.86 34.17 -3.59
CA VAL A 69 -18.73 34.18 -4.76
C VAL A 69 -18.39 32.89 -5.54
N GLU A 70 -19.40 32.06 -5.75
CA GLU A 70 -19.74 31.49 -7.06
C GLU A 70 -18.60 31.28 -8.08
N GLU A 71 -17.75 30.26 -7.88
CA GLU A 71 -17.02 29.66 -9.01
C GLU A 71 -16.68 28.20 -8.70
N LEU A 72 -17.01 27.32 -9.66
CA LEU A 72 -16.56 25.93 -9.77
C LEU A 72 -17.36 24.83 -9.02
N LEU A 73 -18.67 24.80 -9.21
CA LEU A 73 -19.37 23.51 -9.34
C LEU A 73 -19.34 23.07 -10.82
N PRO A 74 -19.74 21.83 -11.18
CA PRO A 74 -19.38 20.53 -10.61
C PRO A 74 -19.06 19.54 -11.75
N TYR A 75 -17.89 18.90 -11.82
CA TYR A 75 -17.81 17.72 -12.71
C TYR A 75 -16.73 16.73 -12.33
N SER A 76 -17.13 15.46 -12.25
CA SER A 76 -16.25 14.36 -11.89
C SER A 76 -16.92 13.23 -11.10
N HIS A 77 -18.25 13.07 -11.14
CA HIS A 77 -18.92 11.85 -10.67
C HIS A 77 -19.18 10.95 -11.88
N ARG A 78 -18.21 10.07 -12.21
CA ARG A 78 -18.41 8.74 -12.84
C ARG A 78 -17.07 8.14 -13.30
N TYR A 79 -16.44 7.32 -12.45
CA TYR A 79 -15.73 6.09 -12.82
C TYR A 79 -15.83 5.17 -11.60
N SER A 80 -16.94 4.43 -11.53
CA SER A 80 -16.98 2.98 -11.79
C SER A 80 -16.37 2.17 -10.66
N GLN A 81 -17.23 1.83 -9.69
CA GLN A 81 -17.49 0.45 -9.25
C GLN A 81 -16.49 -0.57 -9.84
N LEU A 82 -15.37 -0.78 -9.15
CA LEU A 82 -14.57 -1.98 -9.33
C LEU A 82 -15.18 -3.05 -8.43
N ASN A 83 -16.13 -3.78 -8.99
CA ASN A 83 -16.48 -5.11 -8.50
C ASN A 83 -15.23 -5.98 -8.67
N PHE A 84 -14.67 -6.44 -7.56
CA PHE A 84 -13.74 -7.56 -7.55
C PHE A 84 -14.55 -8.83 -7.85
N PHE A 85 -14.24 -9.49 -8.97
CA PHE A 85 -14.51 -10.91 -9.14
C PHE A 85 -13.45 -11.72 -8.39
#